data_AF-A0A2G6ZKZ3-F1
#
_entry.id   AF-A0A2G6ZKZ3-F1
#
_cell.length_a   1.000
_cell.length_b   1.000
_cell.length_c   1.000
_cell.angle_alpha   90.00
_cell.angle_beta   90.00
_cell.angle_gamma   90.00
#
_symmetry.space_group_name_H-M   'P 1'
#
loop_
_entity.id
_entity.type
_entity.pdbx_description
1 polymer ?
#
loop_
_entity_poly.entity_id
_entity_poly.type
_entity_poly.pdbx_seq_one_letter_code
_entity_poly.pdbx_strand_id
1 'polypeptide(L)'
;MSAETMAETVVGRALSDHPLLRALEAQSREAADIKQLDDESFEQFIGMLRNHRACGYLHDMDFARKEWGTKWNACEGVVDSQNGTAQFDTAWACPKPIFVALSKQFPQEVITITYADEDIGSNCGMFKLKNGEVIEADEAQPWREMSEEQKAKWTAFAYEVKGWKPEEE
;
A
#
# COMPACT_ATOMS: atom_id res chain seq x y z
N MET A 1 -14.04 13.91 17.09
CA MET A 1 -12.70 14.44 16.79
C MET A 1 -11.70 13.34 17.14
N SER A 2 -10.81 12.95 16.24
CA SER A 2 -9.91 11.83 16.52
C SER A 2 -8.61 12.30 17.18
N ALA A 3 -8.05 11.44 18.03
CA ALA A 3 -6.70 11.57 18.55
C ALA A 3 -5.65 11.83 17.45
N GLU A 4 -5.86 11.22 16.27
CA GLU A 4 -5.02 11.36 15.09
C GLU A 4 -5.01 12.80 14.55
N THR A 5 -6.17 13.46 14.37
CA THR A 5 -6.21 14.86 13.91
C THR A 5 -5.43 15.79 14.85
N MET A 6 -5.52 15.57 16.16
CA MET A 6 -4.73 16.31 17.15
C MET A 6 -3.24 16.05 16.99
N ALA A 7 -2.84 14.78 16.85
CA ALA A 7 -1.44 14.40 16.69
C ALA A 7 -0.84 14.99 15.40
N GLU A 8 -1.55 14.90 14.28
CA GLU A 8 -1.16 15.49 13.00
C GLU A 8 -0.93 17.00 13.08
N THR A 9 -1.81 17.69 13.81
CA THR A 9 -1.71 19.14 14.03
C THR A 9 -0.43 19.48 14.79
N VAL A 10 -0.13 18.75 15.88
CA VAL A 10 1.05 18.97 16.72
C VAL A 10 2.35 18.69 15.97
N VAL A 11 2.40 17.62 15.16
CA VAL A 11 3.60 17.26 14.40
C VAL A 11 3.77 18.09 13.12
N GLY A 12 2.80 18.96 12.79
CA GLY A 12 2.84 19.78 11.59
C GLY A 12 2.76 18.98 10.30
N ARG A 13 1.97 17.90 10.28
CA ARG A 13 1.79 17.07 9.07
C ARG A 13 1.23 17.94 7.94
N ALA A 14 1.72 17.76 6.71
CA ALA A 14 1.15 18.47 5.56
C ALA A 14 -0.34 18.10 5.39
N LEU A 15 -1.11 19.04 4.82
CA LEU A 15 -2.46 18.74 4.34
C LEU A 15 -2.37 18.04 2.98
N SER A 16 -3.44 17.35 2.61
CA SER A 16 -3.61 16.69 1.33
C SER A 16 -3.39 17.64 0.15
N ASP A 17 -2.87 17.09 -0.95
CA ASP A 17 -2.75 17.81 -2.22
C ASP A 17 -4.12 18.00 -2.91
N HIS A 18 -5.09 17.16 -2.59
CA HIS A 18 -6.43 17.23 -3.18
C HIS A 18 -7.25 18.37 -2.55
N PRO A 19 -7.78 19.34 -3.33
CA PRO A 19 -8.38 20.56 -2.78
C PRO A 19 -9.52 20.34 -1.77
N LEU A 20 -10.40 19.37 -2.02
CA LEU A 20 -11.52 19.07 -1.11
C LEU A 20 -11.06 18.40 0.19
N LEU A 21 -10.08 17.49 0.10
CA LEU A 21 -9.56 16.79 1.28
C LEU A 21 -8.76 17.79 2.13
N ARG A 22 -7.94 18.63 1.49
CA ARG A 22 -7.24 19.73 2.14
C ARG A 22 -8.17 20.62 2.96
N ALA A 23 -9.29 21.04 2.38
CA ALA A 23 -10.26 21.90 3.06
C ALA A 23 -10.88 21.20 4.27
N LEU A 24 -11.25 19.92 4.13
CA LEU A 24 -11.81 19.12 5.20
C LEU A 24 -10.81 18.89 6.35
N GLU A 25 -9.56 18.56 6.01
CA GLU A 25 -8.48 18.37 6.97
C GLU A 25 -8.17 19.68 7.70
N ALA A 26 -8.07 20.80 6.99
CA ALA A 26 -7.82 22.11 7.58
C ALA A 26 -8.91 22.47 8.59
N GLN A 27 -10.18 22.31 8.21
CA GLN A 27 -11.31 22.53 9.11
C GLN A 27 -11.27 21.60 10.33
N SER A 28 -10.95 20.33 10.13
CA SER A 28 -10.85 19.35 11.21
C SER A 28 -9.74 19.71 12.21
N ARG A 29 -8.60 20.22 11.71
CA ARG A 29 -7.47 20.66 12.54
C ARG A 29 -7.75 21.99 13.25
N GLU A 30 -8.45 22.92 12.62
CA GLU A 30 -8.89 24.17 13.26
C GLU A 30 -9.87 23.92 14.40
N ALA A 31 -10.78 22.97 14.21
CA ALA A 31 -11.74 22.58 15.23
C ALA A 31 -11.12 21.74 16.36
N ALA A 32 -9.85 21.34 16.24
CA ALA A 32 -9.23 20.36 17.12
C ALA A 32 -8.95 20.94 18.53
N ASP A 33 -9.55 20.34 19.56
CA ASP A 33 -9.44 20.75 20.96
C ASP A 33 -9.17 19.53 21.85
N ILE A 34 -8.04 19.56 22.54
CA ILE A 34 -7.58 18.51 23.45
C ILE A 34 -8.58 18.23 24.58
N LYS A 35 -9.38 19.23 24.99
CA LYS A 35 -10.39 19.08 26.05
C LYS A 35 -11.59 18.23 25.64
N GLN A 36 -11.75 17.98 24.33
CA GLN A 36 -12.84 17.18 23.79
C GLN A 36 -12.45 15.70 23.62
N LEU A 37 -11.20 15.33 23.92
CA LEU A 37 -10.79 13.93 23.93
C LEU A 37 -11.26 13.27 25.23
N ASP A 38 -11.80 12.06 25.13
CA ASP A 38 -11.94 11.17 26.28
C ASP A 38 -10.57 10.59 26.68
N ASP A 39 -10.52 9.94 27.84
CA ASP A 39 -9.27 9.42 28.40
C ASP A 39 -8.57 8.42 27.44
N GLU A 40 -9.35 7.59 26.74
CA GLU A 40 -8.79 6.63 25.77
C GLU A 40 -8.16 7.36 24.57
N SER A 41 -8.89 8.30 23.96
CA SER A 41 -8.39 9.08 22.83
C SER A 41 -7.20 9.95 23.22
N PHE A 42 -7.17 10.46 24.45
CA PHE A 42 -6.03 11.21 24.97
C PHE A 42 -4.77 10.34 25.06
N GLU A 43 -4.88 9.12 25.59
CA GLU A 43 -3.74 8.19 25.64
C GLU A 43 -3.28 7.75 24.24
N GLN A 44 -4.21 7.54 23.30
CA GLN A 44 -3.86 7.28 21.90
C GLN A 44 -3.09 8.46 21.29
N PHE A 45 -3.53 9.70 21.52
CA PHE A 45 -2.84 10.91 21.08
C PHE A 45 -1.42 10.98 21.64
N ILE A 46 -1.24 10.77 22.94
CA ILE A 46 0.10 10.75 23.57
C ILE A 46 0.96 9.61 23.00
N GLY A 47 0.38 8.44 22.77
CA GLY A 47 1.04 7.30 22.12
C GLY A 47 1.58 7.68 20.73
N MET A 48 0.76 8.33 19.91
CA MET A 48 1.17 8.79 18.57
C MET A 48 2.32 9.79 18.63
N LEU A 49 2.32 10.73 19.57
CA LEU A 49 3.43 11.66 19.75
C LEU A 49 4.72 10.96 20.20
N ARG A 50 4.61 9.95 21.08
CA ARG A 50 5.76 9.14 21.49
C ARG A 50 6.35 8.37 20.30
N ASN A 51 5.50 7.77 19.47
CA ASN A 51 5.92 7.05 18.27
C ASN A 51 6.58 7.99 17.27
N HIS A 52 5.96 9.12 16.97
CA HIS A 52 6.49 10.07 15.99
C HIS A 52 7.84 10.63 16.45
N ARG A 53 8.01 10.89 17.75
CA ARG A 53 9.31 11.28 18.31
C ARG A 53 10.39 10.19 18.17
N ALA A 54 10.00 8.92 18.26
CA ALA A 54 10.94 7.79 18.20
C ALA A 54 11.33 7.40 16.78
N CYS A 55 10.38 7.38 15.83
CA CYS A 55 10.59 6.84 14.49
C CYS A 55 9.98 7.67 13.34
N GLY A 56 9.30 8.77 13.63
CA GLY A 56 8.68 9.63 12.62
C GLY A 56 7.31 9.17 12.11
N TYR A 57 6.70 8.17 12.75
CA TYR A 57 5.37 7.64 12.40
C TYR A 57 4.41 7.80 13.57
N LEU A 58 3.14 8.14 13.30
CA LEU A 58 2.14 8.23 14.36
C LEU A 58 1.72 6.85 14.89
N HIS A 59 1.58 5.88 13.98
CA HIS A 59 1.19 4.50 14.30
C HIS A 59 1.59 3.55 13.18
N ASP A 60 1.44 2.25 13.41
CA ASP A 60 1.91 1.21 12.48
C ASP A 60 1.28 1.30 11.09
N MET A 61 0.00 1.68 10.99
CA MET A 61 -0.66 1.87 9.69
C MET A 61 -0.09 3.06 8.88
N ASP A 62 0.43 4.10 9.54
CA ASP A 62 1.10 5.24 8.89
C ASP A 62 2.43 4.77 8.28
N PHE A 63 3.19 3.99 9.06
CA PHE A 63 4.41 3.33 8.61
C PHE A 63 4.15 2.38 7.43
N ALA A 64 3.22 1.43 7.57
CA ALA A 64 2.94 0.42 6.56
C ALA A 64 2.55 1.05 5.21
N ARG A 65 1.66 2.05 5.23
CA ARG A 65 1.25 2.75 4.00
C ARG A 65 2.40 3.47 3.32
N LYS A 66 3.28 4.10 4.09
CA LYS A 66 4.40 4.88 3.54
C LYS A 66 5.54 3.98 3.06
N GLU A 67 5.94 3.01 3.88
CA GLU A 67 7.16 2.23 3.66
C GLU A 67 6.89 0.93 2.89
N TRP A 68 5.68 0.38 2.97
CA TRP A 68 5.32 -0.86 2.25
C TRP A 68 4.38 -0.60 1.08
N GLY A 69 3.58 0.47 1.13
CA GLY A 69 2.53 0.75 0.15
C GLY A 69 1.23 -0.02 0.40
N THR A 70 1.13 -0.78 1.49
CA THR A 70 -0.02 -1.60 1.85
C THR A 70 -0.50 -1.25 3.26
N LYS A 71 -1.77 -1.57 3.57
CA LYS A 71 -2.35 -1.27 4.89
C LYS A 71 -1.77 -2.15 6.00
N TRP A 72 -1.53 -3.42 5.70
CA TRP A 72 -1.08 -4.43 6.64
C TRP A 72 0.13 -5.19 6.09
N ASN A 73 0.75 -5.99 6.94
CA ASN A 73 1.81 -6.91 6.53
C ASN A 73 1.26 -8.01 5.61
N ALA A 74 2.15 -8.72 4.94
CA ALA A 74 1.80 -9.85 4.11
C ALA A 74 1.16 -10.99 4.92
N CYS A 75 0.27 -11.75 4.29
CA CYS A 75 -0.31 -12.97 4.83
C CYS A 75 -0.10 -14.14 3.85
N GLU A 76 -0.35 -15.37 4.33
CA GLU A 76 -0.38 -16.58 3.50
C GLU A 76 0.91 -16.80 2.67
N GLY A 77 2.06 -16.53 3.28
CA GLY A 77 3.36 -16.64 2.62
C GLY A 77 3.82 -18.07 2.39
N VAL A 78 4.26 -18.36 1.17
CA VAL A 78 4.91 -19.62 0.76
C VAL A 78 6.25 -19.29 0.09
N VAL A 79 7.31 -20.03 0.43
CA VAL A 79 8.65 -19.84 -0.11
C VAL A 79 9.16 -21.14 -0.70
N ASP A 80 9.63 -21.08 -1.94
CA ASP A 80 10.38 -22.15 -2.60
C ASP A 80 11.83 -21.70 -2.77
N SER A 81 12.66 -22.07 -1.79
CA SER A 81 14.08 -21.74 -1.79
C SER A 81 14.89 -22.45 -2.88
N GLN A 82 14.40 -23.55 -3.45
CA GLN A 82 15.09 -24.28 -4.50
C GLN A 82 14.97 -23.54 -5.83
N ASN A 83 13.78 -22.99 -6.10
CA ASN A 83 13.50 -22.22 -7.31
C ASN A 83 13.69 -20.71 -7.11
N GLY A 84 13.97 -20.25 -5.89
CA GLY A 84 14.17 -18.84 -5.57
C GLY A 84 12.90 -18.01 -5.67
N THR A 85 11.73 -18.59 -5.39
CA THR A 85 10.43 -17.93 -5.52
C THR A 85 9.73 -17.81 -4.17
N ALA A 86 8.88 -16.78 -4.06
CA ALA A 86 8.01 -16.57 -2.91
C ALA A 86 6.66 -16.02 -3.39
N GLN A 87 5.59 -16.41 -2.72
CA GLN A 87 4.24 -15.94 -2.95
C GLN A 87 3.61 -15.57 -1.61
N PHE A 88 2.83 -14.50 -1.58
CA PHE A 88 2.10 -14.04 -0.41
C PHE A 88 1.00 -13.07 -0.84
N ASP A 89 0.02 -12.86 0.03
CA ASP A 89 -1.05 -11.90 -0.17
C ASP A 89 -0.83 -10.62 0.63
N THR A 90 -1.39 -9.53 0.14
CA THR A 90 -1.36 -8.22 0.79
C THR A 90 -2.70 -7.51 0.64
N ALA A 91 -2.96 -6.54 1.51
CA ALA A 91 -4.20 -5.76 1.45
C ALA A 91 -4.16 -4.73 0.30
N TRP A 92 -5.00 -4.96 -0.72
CA TRP A 92 -5.48 -4.01 -1.74
C TRP A 92 -4.43 -3.38 -2.67
N ALA A 93 -3.16 -3.74 -2.58
CA ALA A 93 -2.11 -3.18 -3.43
C ALA A 93 -0.85 -4.06 -3.46
N CYS A 94 -0.15 -4.04 -4.59
CA CYS A 94 1.20 -4.57 -4.68
C CYS A 94 2.17 -3.72 -3.83
N PRO A 95 2.96 -4.31 -2.91
CA PRO A 95 3.90 -3.57 -2.05
C PRO A 95 5.19 -3.17 -2.81
N LYS A 96 5.07 -2.36 -3.86
CA LYS A 96 6.19 -1.94 -4.72
C LYS A 96 7.42 -1.40 -3.95
N PRO A 97 7.28 -0.56 -2.90
CA PRO A 97 8.41 -0.08 -2.11
C PRO A 97 9.29 -1.19 -1.53
N ILE A 98 8.70 -2.30 -1.07
CA ILE A 98 9.45 -3.45 -0.52
C ILE A 98 10.31 -4.09 -1.60
N PHE A 99 9.75 -4.31 -2.79
CA PHE A 99 10.50 -4.93 -3.88
C PHE A 99 11.63 -4.03 -4.38
N VAL A 100 11.43 -2.71 -4.40
CA VAL A 100 12.50 -1.75 -4.71
C VAL A 100 13.62 -1.82 -3.68
N ALA A 101 13.30 -1.86 -2.39
CA ALA A 101 14.30 -2.00 -1.32
C ALA A 101 15.06 -3.34 -1.45
N LEU A 102 14.35 -4.44 -1.72
CA LEU A 102 14.94 -5.76 -1.92
C LEU A 102 15.89 -5.77 -3.14
N SER A 103 15.50 -5.15 -4.25
CA SER A 103 16.33 -5.06 -5.45
C SER A 103 17.62 -4.25 -5.21
N LYS A 104 17.59 -3.23 -4.35
CA LYS A 104 18.80 -2.49 -3.94
C LYS A 104 19.72 -3.33 -3.06
N GLN A 105 19.17 -4.23 -2.26
CA GLN A 105 19.95 -5.15 -1.42
C GLN A 105 20.67 -6.21 -2.26
N PHE A 106 20.09 -6.61 -3.39
CA PHE A 106 20.65 -7.58 -4.33
C PHE A 106 20.86 -6.95 -5.72
N PRO A 107 21.79 -5.99 -5.87
CA PRO A 107 21.86 -5.12 -7.05
C PRO A 107 22.24 -5.82 -8.35
N GLN A 108 22.81 -7.03 -8.26
CA GLN A 108 23.17 -7.84 -9.43
C GLN A 108 22.02 -8.68 -9.95
N GLU A 109 21.04 -8.97 -9.10
CA GLU A 109 19.92 -9.85 -9.41
C GLU A 109 18.79 -9.10 -10.11
N VAL A 110 18.05 -9.82 -10.94
CA VAL A 110 16.78 -9.35 -11.50
C VAL A 110 15.66 -10.00 -10.71
N ILE A 111 14.87 -9.18 -10.03
CA ILE A 111 13.69 -9.65 -9.28
C ILE A 111 12.48 -9.47 -10.19
N THR A 112 11.77 -10.57 -10.46
CA THR A 112 10.53 -10.55 -11.25
C THR A 112 9.34 -10.62 -10.31
N ILE A 113 8.40 -9.70 -10.46
CA ILE A 113 7.18 -9.60 -9.66
C ILE A 113 5.99 -9.78 -10.59
N THR A 114 5.08 -10.66 -10.21
CA THR A 114 3.75 -10.84 -10.81
C THR A 114 2.72 -10.68 -9.70
N TYR A 115 1.67 -9.90 -9.94
CA TYR A 115 0.63 -9.65 -8.94
C TYR A 115 -0.74 -9.54 -9.60
N ALA A 116 -1.78 -9.92 -8.85
CA ALA A 116 -3.16 -9.76 -9.24
C ALA A 116 -4.04 -9.56 -8.00
N ASP A 117 -4.92 -8.57 -8.07
CA ASP A 117 -5.86 -8.27 -6.99
C ASP A 117 -7.08 -9.22 -7.03
N GLU A 118 -7.91 -9.16 -5.99
CA GLU A 118 -9.19 -9.89 -5.91
C GLU A 118 -10.25 -9.39 -6.91
N ASP A 119 -10.18 -8.10 -7.29
CA ASP A 119 -10.96 -7.54 -8.40
C ASP A 119 -10.31 -7.96 -9.73
N ILE A 120 -10.76 -9.11 -10.26
CA ILE A 120 -10.12 -9.82 -11.37
C ILE A 120 -9.96 -8.91 -12.61
N GLY A 121 -8.72 -8.77 -13.05
CA GLY A 121 -8.34 -7.97 -14.23
C GLY A 121 -8.10 -6.47 -13.95
N SER A 122 -8.36 -6.03 -12.72
CA SER A 122 -7.93 -4.73 -12.19
C SER A 122 -6.68 -4.90 -11.33
N ASN A 123 -5.86 -3.84 -11.22
CA ASN A 123 -4.71 -3.78 -10.31
C ASN A 123 -3.83 -5.05 -10.35
N CYS A 124 -3.55 -5.52 -11.56
CA CYS A 124 -2.71 -6.69 -11.82
C CYS A 124 -1.63 -6.35 -12.84
N GLY A 125 -0.58 -7.15 -12.87
CA GLY A 125 0.52 -6.94 -13.81
C GLY A 125 1.78 -7.68 -13.44
N MET A 126 2.83 -7.36 -14.19
CA MET A 126 4.19 -7.78 -13.90
C MET A 126 5.17 -6.62 -14.06
N PHE A 127 6.23 -6.67 -13.27
CA PHE A 127 7.38 -5.81 -13.48
C PHE A 127 8.66 -6.50 -13.02
N LYS A 128 9.79 -6.05 -13.57
CA LYS A 128 11.14 -6.51 -13.20
C LYS A 128 11.95 -5.37 -12.63
N LEU A 129 12.67 -5.66 -11.55
CA LEU A 129 13.55 -4.73 -10.88
C LEU A 129 15.01 -5.18 -10.96
N LYS A 130 15.91 -4.23 -11.20
CA LYS A 130 17.35 -4.41 -11.05
C LYS A 130 17.96 -3.19 -10.37
N ASN A 131 18.74 -3.42 -9.30
CA ASN A 131 19.38 -2.35 -8.51
C ASN A 131 18.40 -1.24 -8.08
N GLY A 132 17.15 -1.59 -7.78
CA GLY A 132 16.11 -0.65 -7.37
C GLY A 132 15.41 0.12 -8.50
N GLU A 133 15.71 -0.18 -9.77
CA GLU A 133 15.06 0.44 -10.93
C GLU A 133 14.17 -0.56 -11.67
N VAL A 134 13.02 -0.09 -12.15
CA VAL A 134 12.12 -0.87 -13.00
C VAL A 134 12.72 -0.92 -14.41
N ILE A 135 13.06 -2.13 -14.86
CA ILE A 135 13.67 -2.34 -16.18
C ILE A 135 12.65 -2.85 -17.21
N GLU A 136 11.51 -3.37 -16.75
CA GLU A 136 10.41 -3.88 -17.58
C GLU A 136 9.12 -3.85 -16.76
N ALA A 137 8.00 -3.46 -17.38
CA ALA A 137 6.68 -3.50 -16.76
C ALA A 137 5.58 -3.67 -17.82
N ASP A 138 4.60 -4.51 -17.51
CA ASP A 138 3.32 -4.64 -18.21
C ASP A 138 2.25 -4.71 -17.13
N GLU A 139 1.52 -3.60 -16.93
CA GLU A 139 0.56 -3.45 -15.85
C GLU A 139 -0.80 -3.03 -16.42
N ALA A 140 -1.87 -3.51 -15.77
CA ALA A 140 -3.22 -3.19 -16.12
C ALA A 140 -3.50 -1.69 -15.92
N GLN A 141 -4.07 -1.05 -16.95
CA GLN A 141 -4.63 0.30 -16.86
C GLN A 141 -5.89 0.33 -15.95
N PRO A 142 -6.43 1.52 -15.62
CA PRO A 142 -7.74 1.57 -14.98
C PRO A 142 -8.78 0.81 -15.81
N TRP A 143 -9.52 -0.11 -15.20
CA TRP A 143 -10.48 -1.00 -15.89
C TRP A 143 -11.45 -0.25 -16.82
N ARG A 144 -11.88 0.95 -16.40
CA ARG A 144 -12.81 1.81 -17.15
C ARG A 144 -12.23 2.36 -18.45
N GLU A 145 -10.90 2.37 -18.58
CA GLU A 145 -10.17 2.88 -19.74
C GLU A 145 -9.76 1.76 -20.70
N MET A 146 -9.96 0.50 -20.32
CA MET A 146 -9.60 -0.66 -21.14
C MET A 146 -10.64 -1.00 -22.23
N SER A 147 -10.15 -1.43 -23.38
CA SER A 147 -10.96 -2.14 -24.38
C SER A 147 -11.37 -3.53 -23.87
N GLU A 148 -12.35 -4.16 -24.52
CA GLU A 148 -12.79 -5.51 -24.16
C GLU A 148 -11.67 -6.56 -24.35
N GLU A 149 -10.81 -6.38 -25.34
CA GLU A 149 -9.65 -7.25 -25.55
C GLU A 149 -8.61 -7.10 -24.42
N GLN A 150 -8.40 -5.87 -23.93
CA GLN A 150 -7.51 -5.61 -22.80
C GLN A 150 -8.07 -6.18 -21.50
N LYS A 151 -9.38 -6.03 -21.27
CA LYS A 151 -10.07 -6.65 -20.13
C LYS A 151 -9.91 -8.17 -20.17
N ALA A 152 -10.19 -8.80 -21.32
CA ALA A 152 -10.02 -10.25 -21.48
C ALA A 152 -8.57 -10.70 -21.22
N LYS A 153 -7.57 -9.98 -21.73
CA LYS A 153 -6.14 -10.23 -21.45
C LYS A 153 -5.87 -10.22 -19.94
N TRP A 154 -6.28 -9.16 -19.24
CA TRP A 154 -5.94 -8.96 -17.83
C TRP A 154 -6.76 -9.85 -16.89
N THR A 155 -8.00 -10.17 -17.25
CA THR A 155 -8.80 -11.20 -16.58
C THR A 155 -8.09 -12.55 -16.66
N ALA A 156 -7.67 -12.99 -17.85
CA ALA A 156 -6.96 -14.25 -18.02
C ALA A 156 -5.62 -14.28 -17.24
N PHE A 157 -4.85 -13.19 -17.30
CA PHE A 157 -3.62 -13.03 -16.53
C PHE A 157 -3.86 -13.13 -15.02
N ALA A 158 -4.88 -12.45 -14.50
CA ALA A 158 -5.20 -12.47 -13.07
C ALA A 158 -5.58 -13.87 -12.58
N TYR A 159 -6.38 -14.63 -13.36
CA TYR A 159 -6.69 -16.03 -13.05
C TYR A 159 -5.44 -16.91 -13.00
N GLU A 160 -4.51 -16.74 -13.95
CA GLU A 160 -3.24 -17.47 -13.97
C GLU A 160 -2.41 -17.18 -12.72
N VAL A 161 -2.23 -15.90 -12.36
CA VAL A 161 -1.45 -15.50 -11.18
C VAL A 161 -2.08 -16.02 -9.88
N LYS A 162 -3.42 -16.00 -9.77
CA LYS A 162 -4.15 -16.50 -8.60
C LYS A 162 -4.22 -18.03 -8.54
N GLY A 163 -3.99 -18.73 -9.65
CA GLY A 163 -4.27 -20.16 -9.78
C GLY A 163 -5.76 -20.51 -9.67
N TRP A 164 -6.64 -19.54 -9.92
CA TRP A 164 -8.09 -19.71 -9.84
C TRP A 164 -8.64 -20.21 -11.18
N LYS A 165 -9.79 -20.89 -11.15
CA LYS A 165 -10.56 -21.21 -12.35
C LYS A 165 -11.63 -20.15 -12.54
N PRO A 166 -11.94 -19.75 -13.80
CA PRO A 166 -13.13 -18.94 -14.05
C PRO A 166 -14.35 -19.63 -13.46
N GLU A 167 -15.20 -18.88 -12.75
CA GLU A 167 -16.49 -19.42 -12.32
C GLU A 167 -17.29 -19.76 -13.59
N GLU A 168 -17.75 -21.01 -13.68
CA GLU A 168 -18.70 -21.41 -14.72
C GLU A 168 -20.05 -20.74 -14.38
N GLU A 169 -20.54 -19.89 -15.28
CA GLU A 169 -21.86 -19.23 -15.17
C GLU A 169 -23.03 -20.22 -15.08
#